data_AF-A0A914CSE7-F1
#
_entry.id   AF-A0A914CSE7-F1
#
_cell.length_a   1.000
_cell.length_b   1.000
_cell.length_c   1.000
_cell.angle_alpha   90.00
_cell.angle_beta   90.00
_cell.angle_gamma   90.00
#
_symmetry.space_group_name_H-M   'P 1'
#
loop_
_entity.id
_entity.type
_entity.pdbx_description
1 polymer ?
#
loop_
_entity_poly.entity_id
_entity_poly.type
_entity_poly.pdbx_seq_one_letter_code
_entity_poly.pdbx_strand_id
1 'polypeptide(L)'
;MSLLRRNQHYHEINEAVCEKDYSVECSLFIVVLIYIFLGAFIVSAYEPEMDVYDALYFNFITLTTIGLGVNIWFGGKKLTLKQLIKNLSDQLNLNSDVLDQLDLDSFVENAIKVEAGELPSLRNMHIKPKRPIVATDFKDVFSEDQIMFIDEDELAIVYTFKKTMDP
;
A
#
# COMPACT_ATOMS: atom_id res chain seq x y z
N MET A 1 -22.98 66.50 -5.36
CA MET A 1 -21.72 66.28 -6.09
C MET A 1 -20.61 65.57 -5.27
N SER A 2 -20.68 65.54 -3.92
CA SER A 2 -19.67 64.92 -3.05
C SER A 2 -19.77 63.38 -2.90
N LEU A 3 -20.94 62.78 -3.20
CA LEU A 3 -21.15 61.33 -3.10
C LEU A 3 -20.53 60.57 -4.28
N LEU A 4 -20.68 61.10 -5.50
CA LEU A 4 -20.11 60.49 -6.71
C LEU A 4 -18.57 60.46 -6.66
N ARG A 5 -17.95 61.54 -6.13
CA ARG A 5 -16.49 61.62 -5.94
C ARG A 5 -15.97 60.57 -4.94
N ARG A 6 -16.73 60.25 -3.89
CA ARG A 6 -16.37 59.19 -2.95
C ARG A 6 -16.45 57.82 -3.60
N ASN A 7 -17.51 57.51 -4.35
CA ASN A 7 -17.65 56.21 -5.03
C ASN A 7 -16.57 55.95 -6.08
N GLN A 8 -16.12 56.99 -6.79
CA GLN A 8 -14.99 56.88 -7.72
C GLN A 8 -13.69 56.51 -6.99
N HIS A 9 -13.43 57.16 -5.86
CA HIS A 9 -12.23 56.90 -5.07
C HIS A 9 -12.23 55.50 -4.43
N TYR A 10 -13.40 54.99 -4.03
CA TYR A 10 -13.53 53.60 -3.57
C TYR A 10 -13.22 52.58 -4.68
N HIS A 11 -13.57 52.89 -5.93
CA HIS A 11 -13.25 52.01 -7.06
C HIS A 11 -11.76 51.97 -7.37
N GLU A 12 -11.09 53.13 -7.41
CA GLU A 12 -9.64 53.22 -7.63
C GLU A 12 -8.83 52.51 -6.53
N ILE A 13 -9.27 52.63 -5.26
CA ILE A 13 -8.62 51.95 -4.13
C ILE A 13 -8.76 50.43 -4.28
N ASN A 14 -9.95 49.92 -4.61
CA ASN A 14 -10.18 48.48 -4.75
C ASN A 14 -9.43 47.89 -5.96
N GLU A 15 -9.30 48.64 -7.05
CA GLU A 15 -8.56 48.20 -8.23
C GLU A 15 -7.05 48.13 -7.94
N ALA A 16 -6.50 49.15 -7.26
CA ALA A 16 -5.09 49.17 -6.86
C ALA A 16 -4.76 48.12 -5.77
N VAL A 17 -5.70 47.84 -4.86
CA VAL A 17 -5.56 46.76 -3.86
C VAL A 17 -5.60 45.39 -4.55
N CYS A 18 -6.55 45.17 -5.46
CA CYS A 18 -6.68 43.93 -6.21
C CYS A 18 -5.43 43.63 -7.06
N GLU A 19 -4.86 44.63 -7.74
CA GLU A 19 -3.63 44.47 -8.53
C GLU A 19 -2.41 44.12 -7.66
N LYS A 20 -2.33 44.70 -6.47
CA LYS A 20 -1.22 44.44 -5.54
C LYS A 20 -1.33 43.07 -4.86
N ASP A 21 -2.55 42.64 -4.51
CA ASP A 21 -2.80 41.33 -3.92
C ASP A 21 -2.43 40.20 -4.90
N TYR A 22 -2.83 40.31 -6.17
CA TYR A 22 -2.49 39.31 -7.19
C TYR A 22 -0.98 39.26 -7.49
N SER A 23 -0.31 40.41 -7.48
CA SER A 23 1.15 40.49 -7.71
C SER A 23 1.95 39.73 -6.65
N VAL A 24 1.51 39.76 -5.39
CA VAL A 24 2.17 39.05 -4.30
C VAL A 24 1.94 37.53 -4.42
N GLU A 25 0.73 37.11 -4.76
CA GLU A 25 0.41 35.69 -4.97
C GLU A 25 1.24 35.08 -6.10
N CYS A 26 1.36 35.77 -7.24
CA CYS A 26 2.23 35.35 -8.33
C CYS A 26 3.69 35.29 -7.92
N SER A 27 4.18 36.28 -7.17
CA SER A 27 5.56 36.29 -6.67
C SER A 27 5.83 35.12 -5.73
N LEU A 28 4.90 34.78 -4.84
CA LEU A 28 5.04 33.65 -3.92
C LEU A 28 5.07 32.32 -4.69
N PHE A 29 4.21 32.15 -5.69
CA PHE A 29 4.20 30.96 -6.54
C PHE A 29 5.55 30.76 -7.23
N ILE A 30 6.12 31.83 -7.80
CA ILE A 30 7.44 31.78 -8.45
C ILE A 30 8.55 31.42 -7.45
N VAL A 31 8.53 32.02 -6.27
CA VAL A 31 9.51 31.71 -5.21
C VAL A 31 9.40 30.26 -4.76
N VAL A 32 8.19 29.71 -4.64
CA VAL A 32 7.96 28.29 -4.32
C VAL A 32 8.50 27.37 -5.40
N LEU A 33 8.29 27.70 -6.69
CA LEU A 33 8.86 26.91 -7.78
C LEU A 33 10.40 26.91 -7.72
N ILE A 34 11.02 28.08 -7.53
CA ILE A 34 12.49 28.18 -7.39
C ILE A 34 12.96 27.35 -6.19
N TYR A 35 12.27 27.41 -5.06
CA TYR A 35 12.58 26.63 -3.87
C TYR A 35 12.56 25.11 -4.15
N ILE A 36 11.57 24.62 -4.91
CA ILE A 36 11.46 23.20 -5.28
C ILE A 36 12.62 22.78 -6.19
N PHE A 37 12.98 23.57 -7.20
CA PHE A 37 14.12 23.26 -8.08
C PHE A 37 15.45 23.29 -7.34
N LEU A 38 15.63 24.25 -6.44
CA LEU A 38 16.85 24.37 -5.65
C LEU A 38 16.98 23.22 -4.65
N GLY A 39 15.87 22.82 -4.03
CA GLY A 39 15.79 21.62 -3.19
C GLY A 39 16.10 20.34 -3.96
N ALA A 40 15.59 20.19 -5.19
CA ALA A 40 15.87 19.02 -6.03
C ALA A 40 17.37 18.93 -6.40
N PHE A 41 17.99 20.06 -6.75
CA PHE A 41 19.41 20.12 -7.04
C PHE A 41 20.27 19.76 -5.82
N ILE A 42 19.91 20.28 -4.65
CA ILE A 42 20.59 19.96 -3.38
C ILE A 42 20.49 18.46 -3.10
N VAL A 43 19.28 17.87 -3.18
CA VAL A 43 19.07 16.47 -2.85
C VAL A 43 19.80 15.54 -3.83
N SER A 44 19.75 15.81 -5.14
CA SER A 44 20.52 15.03 -6.14
C SER A 44 22.04 15.15 -5.96
N ALA A 45 22.53 16.25 -5.38
CA ALA A 45 23.94 16.38 -5.03
C ALA A 45 24.34 15.59 -3.76
N TYR A 46 23.40 15.38 -2.82
CA TYR A 46 23.65 14.59 -1.60
C TYR A 46 23.50 13.08 -1.85
N GLU A 47 22.54 12.67 -2.66
CA GLU A 47 22.29 11.27 -3.01
C GLU A 47 22.64 11.02 -4.48
N PRO A 48 23.88 10.58 -4.78
CA PRO A 48 24.36 10.43 -6.17
C PRO A 48 23.70 9.28 -6.94
N GLU A 49 22.92 8.42 -6.27
CA GLU A 49 22.11 7.38 -6.92
C GLU A 49 20.78 7.93 -7.46
N MET A 50 20.40 9.17 -7.10
CA MET A 50 19.12 9.77 -7.48
C MET A 50 19.29 10.88 -8.52
N ASP A 51 18.66 10.68 -9.68
CA ASP A 51 18.63 11.67 -10.75
C ASP A 51 17.86 12.93 -10.32
N VAL A 52 18.20 14.08 -10.92
CA VAL A 52 17.57 15.38 -10.61
C VAL A 52 16.04 15.35 -10.76
N TYR A 53 15.53 14.54 -11.69
CA TYR A 53 14.08 14.37 -11.91
C TYR A 53 13.41 13.60 -10.77
N ASP A 54 14.07 12.56 -10.25
CA ASP A 54 13.58 11.80 -9.11
C ASP A 54 13.64 12.64 -7.83
N ALA A 55 14.71 13.43 -7.66
CA ALA A 55 14.83 14.40 -6.57
C ALA A 55 13.76 15.51 -6.63
N LEU A 56 13.34 15.92 -7.83
CA LEU A 56 12.26 16.88 -8.04
C LEU A 56 10.90 16.27 -7.66
N TYR A 57 10.65 15.03 -8.11
CA TYR A 57 9.45 14.28 -7.76
C TYR A 57 9.35 14.04 -6.24
N PHE A 58 10.46 13.66 -5.61
CA PHE A 58 10.55 13.44 -4.17
C PHE A 58 10.22 14.72 -3.38
N ASN A 59 10.78 15.87 -3.76
CA ASN A 59 10.49 17.15 -3.11
C ASN A 59 9.01 17.55 -3.26
N PHE A 60 8.41 17.32 -4.44
CA PHE A 60 7.00 17.62 -4.68
C PHE A 60 6.05 16.72 -3.87
N ILE A 61 6.31 15.42 -3.82
CA ILE A 61 5.51 14.44 -3.06
C ILE A 61 5.61 14.66 -1.55
N THR A 62 6.80 15.04 -1.07
CA THR A 62 7.03 15.42 0.33
C THR A 62 6.26 16.70 0.68
N LEU A 63 6.32 17.72 -0.17
CA LEU A 63 5.61 19.00 0.03
C LEU A 63 4.09 18.83 0.04
N THR A 64 3.56 17.98 -0.85
CA THR A 64 2.12 17.70 -0.94
C THR A 64 1.63 16.70 0.12
N THR A 65 2.51 16.23 1.01
CA THR A 65 2.25 15.21 2.04
C THR A 65 1.74 13.87 1.51
N ILE A 66 1.84 13.66 0.19
CA ILE A 66 1.43 12.41 -0.46
C ILE A 66 2.38 11.27 -0.06
N GLY A 67 3.64 11.57 0.24
CA GLY A 67 4.66 10.58 0.63
C GLY A 67 4.61 10.09 2.08
N LEU A 68 3.74 10.63 2.94
CA LEU A 68 3.74 10.37 4.40
C LEU A 68 3.02 9.08 4.83
N GLY A 69 2.69 8.18 3.90
CA GLY A 69 2.23 6.82 4.21
C GLY A 69 0.93 6.40 3.53
N VAL A 70 0.80 5.08 3.33
CA VAL A 70 -0.34 4.43 2.68
C VAL A 70 -1.60 4.60 3.53
N ASN A 71 -2.39 5.60 3.17
CA ASN A 71 -3.66 5.90 3.77
C ASN A 71 -4.77 5.24 2.95
N ILE A 72 -5.34 4.17 3.47
CA ILE A 72 -6.37 3.40 2.77
C ILE A 72 -7.74 3.99 3.14
N TRP A 73 -8.60 4.18 2.14
CA TRP A 73 -9.94 4.74 2.32
C TRP A 73 -10.98 3.63 2.19
N PHE A 74 -11.51 3.17 3.32
CA PHE A 74 -12.58 2.16 3.35
C PHE A 74 -13.90 2.82 3.74
N GLY A 75 -14.87 2.83 2.83
CA GLY A 75 -16.26 3.18 3.13
C GLY A 75 -16.48 4.54 3.81
N GLY A 76 -15.71 5.57 3.46
CA GLY A 76 -15.83 6.90 4.09
C GLY A 76 -14.81 7.20 5.17
N LYS A 77 -14.05 6.20 5.63
CA LYS A 77 -13.09 6.35 6.75
C LYS A 77 -11.66 6.05 6.29
N LYS A 78 -10.75 6.95 6.68
CA LYS A 78 -9.31 6.81 6.49
C LYS A 78 -8.76 5.85 7.55
N LEU A 79 -8.07 4.79 7.13
CA LEU A 79 -7.42 3.81 8.00
C LEU A 79 -5.98 3.58 7.48
N THR A 80 -4.99 3.61 8.37
CA THR A 80 -3.61 3.27 7.97
C THR A 80 -3.46 1.75 7.90
N LEU A 81 -2.53 1.26 7.08
CA LEU A 81 -2.26 -0.17 7.02
C LEU A 81 -1.87 -0.74 8.40
N LYS A 82 -1.09 0.00 9.18
CA LYS A 82 -0.73 -0.37 10.55
C LYS A 82 -1.96 -0.56 11.45
N GLN A 83 -2.95 0.33 11.34
CA GLN A 83 -4.20 0.20 12.08
C GLN A 83 -5.04 -1.00 11.60
N LEU A 84 -5.06 -1.27 10.29
CA LEU A 84 -5.73 -2.45 9.74
C LEU A 84 -5.10 -3.75 10.26
N ILE A 85 -3.78 -3.86 10.20
CA ILE A 85 -3.04 -5.05 10.65
C ILE A 85 -3.15 -5.23 12.17
N LYS A 86 -3.12 -4.14 12.95
CA LYS A 86 -3.35 -4.20 14.39
C LYS A 86 -4.74 -4.77 14.73
N ASN A 87 -5.79 -4.28 14.05
CA ASN A 87 -7.14 -4.82 14.25
C ASN A 87 -7.26 -6.29 13.83
N LEU A 88 -6.54 -6.73 12.79
CA LEU A 88 -6.48 -8.15 12.40
C LEU A 88 -5.74 -9.01 13.41
N SER A 89 -4.63 -8.49 13.95
CA SER A 89 -3.90 -9.13 15.04
C SER A 89 -4.78 -9.34 16.26
N ASP A 90 -5.56 -8.32 16.64
CA ASP A 90 -6.49 -8.39 17.77
C ASP A 90 -7.57 -9.47 17.53
N GLN A 91 -8.08 -9.60 16.29
CA GLN A 91 -9.05 -10.66 15.93
C GLN A 91 -8.44 -12.07 15.95
N LEU A 92 -7.15 -12.20 15.65
CA LEU A 92 -6.41 -13.46 15.68
C LEU A 92 -5.75 -13.74 17.03
N ASN A 93 -5.95 -12.86 18.02
CA ASN A 93 -5.38 -12.94 19.36
C ASN A 93 -3.85 -13.14 19.36
N LEU A 94 -3.15 -12.43 18.46
CA LEU A 94 -1.68 -12.46 18.39
C LEU A 94 -1.08 -11.53 19.45
N ASN A 95 0.10 -11.87 19.97
CA ASN A 95 0.79 -11.02 20.93
C ASN A 95 1.20 -9.68 20.28
N SER A 96 0.75 -8.56 20.84
CA SER A 96 1.09 -7.20 20.39
C SER A 96 2.59 -6.95 20.33
N ASP A 97 3.38 -7.62 21.17
CA ASP A 97 4.84 -7.47 21.22
C ASP A 97 5.51 -7.93 19.92
N VAL A 98 4.90 -8.88 19.20
CA VAL A 98 5.40 -9.41 17.93
C VAL A 98 5.16 -8.41 16.80
N LEU A 99 4.09 -7.62 16.86
CA LEU A 99 3.79 -6.60 15.84
C LEU A 99 4.62 -5.34 16.01
N ASP A 100 5.03 -5.00 17.24
CA ASP A 100 5.89 -3.84 17.47
C ASP A 100 7.33 -4.09 17.00
N GLN A 101 7.73 -5.35 16.91
CA GLN A 101 9.03 -5.77 16.35
C GLN A 101 8.98 -6.00 14.84
N LEU A 102 7.78 -6.05 14.25
CA LEU A 102 7.61 -6.27 12.82
C LEU A 102 7.64 -4.92 12.10
N ASP A 103 8.58 -4.78 11.17
CA ASP A 103 8.63 -3.61 10.30
C ASP A 103 7.59 -3.75 9.18
N LEU A 104 6.49 -3.01 9.32
CA LEU A 104 5.39 -3.04 8.36
C LEU A 104 5.76 -2.37 7.04
N ASP A 105 6.71 -1.42 7.04
CA ASP A 105 7.06 -0.68 5.84
C ASP A 105 7.83 -1.58 4.87
N SER A 106 8.86 -2.29 5.37
CA SER A 106 9.55 -3.30 4.57
C SER A 106 8.69 -4.50 4.21
N PHE A 107 7.74 -4.91 5.07
CA PHE A 107 6.78 -5.96 4.72
C PHE A 107 5.92 -5.56 3.51
N VAL A 108 5.41 -4.33 3.49
CA VAL A 108 4.61 -3.81 2.36
C VAL A 108 5.44 -3.68 1.12
N GLU A 109 6.64 -3.11 1.24
CA GLU A 109 7.52 -2.93 0.09
C GLU A 109 7.85 -4.28 -0.55
N ASN A 110 8.18 -5.28 0.25
CA ASN A 110 8.40 -6.64 -0.22
C ASN A 110 7.14 -7.25 -0.84
N ALA A 111 5.96 -7.00 -0.26
CA ALA A 111 4.69 -7.48 -0.83
C ALA A 111 4.36 -6.84 -2.18
N ILE A 112 4.63 -5.54 -2.36
CA ILE A 112 4.48 -4.84 -3.64
C ILE A 112 5.46 -5.41 -4.66
N LYS A 113 6.72 -5.63 -4.26
CA LYS A 113 7.74 -6.25 -5.14
C LYS A 113 7.36 -7.67 -5.56
N VAL A 114 6.66 -8.43 -4.71
CA VAL A 114 6.09 -9.74 -5.08
C VAL A 114 5.00 -9.60 -6.14
N GLU A 115 4.07 -8.66 -5.99
CA GLU A 115 3.02 -8.39 -7.00
C GLU A 115 3.59 -7.85 -8.32
N ALA A 116 4.67 -7.07 -8.24
CA ALA A 116 5.44 -6.61 -9.41
C ALA A 116 6.23 -7.73 -10.10
N GLY A 117 6.33 -8.91 -9.47
CA GLY A 117 7.05 -10.08 -10.00
C GLY A 117 8.56 -10.05 -9.78
N GLU A 118 9.08 -9.11 -9.00
CA GLU A 118 10.50 -8.98 -8.67
C GLU A 118 10.93 -9.95 -7.57
N LEU A 119 10.01 -10.29 -6.66
CA LEU A 119 10.21 -11.26 -5.58
C LEU A 119 9.26 -12.46 -5.72
N PRO A 120 9.70 -13.68 -5.41
CA PRO A 120 8.81 -14.83 -5.38
C PRO A 120 7.79 -14.68 -4.25
N SER A 121 6.52 -15.00 -4.52
CA SER A 121 5.50 -15.01 -3.47
C SER A 121 5.87 -16.01 -2.37
N LEU A 122 5.68 -15.63 -1.11
CA LEU A 122 5.93 -16.51 0.05
C LEU A 122 4.99 -17.74 0.09
N ARG A 123 3.98 -17.80 -0.78
CA ARG A 123 3.26 -19.05 -1.04
C ARG A 123 4.20 -20.02 -1.72
N ASN A 124 4.81 -20.90 -0.94
CA ASN A 124 5.40 -22.14 -1.41
C ASN A 124 4.29 -23.04 -1.99
N MET A 125 3.77 -22.74 -3.17
CA MET A 125 3.02 -23.73 -3.94
C MET A 125 4.04 -24.62 -4.66
N HIS A 126 4.64 -25.56 -3.91
CA HIS A 126 5.43 -26.65 -4.48
C HIS A 126 4.52 -27.69 -5.12
N ILE A 127 3.76 -27.30 -6.15
CA ILE A 127 3.21 -28.27 -7.08
C ILE A 127 3.39 -27.68 -8.48
N LYS A 128 4.58 -27.91 -9.05
CA LYS A 128 4.70 -28.00 -10.50
C LYS A 128 4.49 -29.47 -10.85
N PRO A 129 3.28 -29.94 -11.19
CA PRO A 129 3.14 -31.29 -11.71
C PRO A 129 3.63 -31.25 -13.15
N LYS A 130 4.96 -31.25 -13.35
CA LYS A 130 5.54 -31.69 -14.64
C LYS A 130 5.26 -33.17 -14.89
N ARG A 131 4.77 -33.88 -13.88
CA ARG A 131 4.27 -35.24 -13.92
C ARG A 131 2.90 -35.30 -13.25
N PRO A 132 2.00 -36.19 -13.69
CA PRO A 132 0.74 -36.43 -12.99
C PRO A 132 1.01 -36.78 -11.52
N ILE A 133 0.16 -36.23 -10.65
CA ILE A 133 0.21 -36.48 -9.21
C ILE A 133 -0.06 -37.98 -9.00
N VAL A 134 0.91 -38.70 -8.44
CA VAL A 134 0.81 -40.13 -8.14
C VAL A 134 0.74 -40.33 -6.64
N ALA A 135 0.04 -41.39 -6.20
CA ALA A 135 -0.21 -41.67 -4.78
C ALA A 135 1.06 -41.70 -3.91
N THR A 136 2.22 -41.99 -4.50
CA THR A 136 3.52 -41.94 -3.82
C THR A 136 3.94 -40.54 -3.36
N ASP A 137 3.47 -39.48 -4.01
CA ASP A 137 3.81 -38.09 -3.67
C ASP A 137 3.17 -37.64 -2.34
N PHE A 138 2.22 -38.41 -1.81
CA PHE A 138 1.56 -38.13 -0.53
C PHE A 138 2.14 -38.94 0.64
N LYS A 139 3.12 -39.82 0.40
CA LYS A 139 3.76 -40.62 1.47
C LYS A 139 4.48 -39.77 2.53
N ASP A 140 4.94 -38.57 2.16
CA ASP A 140 5.64 -37.68 3.09
C ASP A 140 4.67 -36.74 3.85
N VAL A 141 3.39 -36.70 3.44
CA VAL A 141 2.36 -35.83 4.02
C VAL A 141 1.47 -36.60 5.01
N PHE A 142 1.28 -37.90 4.76
CA PHE A 142 0.58 -38.79 5.68
C PHE A 142 1.63 -39.68 6.36
N SER A 143 1.77 -39.53 7.68
CA SER A 143 2.50 -40.47 8.51
C SER A 143 1.98 -41.88 8.26
N GLU A 144 2.87 -42.88 8.14
CA GLU A 144 2.53 -44.28 7.76
C GLU A 144 1.39 -44.89 8.60
N ASP A 145 1.19 -44.37 9.81
CA ASP A 145 0.14 -44.70 10.77
C ASP A 145 -1.28 -44.25 10.37
N GLN A 146 -1.47 -43.42 9.35
CA GLN A 146 -2.79 -43.04 8.82
C GLN A 146 -3.20 -43.78 7.54
N ILE A 147 -2.33 -44.61 6.97
CA ILE A 147 -2.64 -45.38 5.76
C ILE A 147 -3.20 -46.74 6.18
N MET A 148 -4.53 -46.83 6.28
CA MET A 148 -5.21 -48.11 6.47
C MET A 148 -5.29 -48.83 5.12
N PHE A 149 -4.60 -49.97 4.99
CA PHE A 149 -4.80 -50.88 3.87
C PHE A 149 -6.13 -51.59 4.08
N ILE A 150 -7.11 -51.24 3.25
CA ILE A 150 -8.43 -51.85 3.23
C ILE A 150 -8.36 -52.97 2.18
N ASP A 151 -8.55 -54.21 2.60
CA ASP A 151 -8.64 -55.34 1.68
C ASP A 151 -9.89 -55.18 0.78
N GLU A 152 -9.88 -55.75 -0.44
CA GLU A 152 -10.95 -55.52 -1.45
C GLU A 152 -12.37 -55.85 -0.95
N ASP A 153 -12.48 -56.72 0.05
CA ASP A 153 -13.72 -57.12 0.73
C ASP A 153 -14.22 -56.10 1.77
N GLU A 154 -13.33 -55.29 2.36
CA GLU A 154 -13.72 -54.17 3.25
C GLU A 154 -14.13 -52.90 2.48
N LEU A 155 -13.75 -52.77 1.20
CA LEU A 155 -14.17 -51.68 0.32
C LEU A 155 -15.71 -51.59 0.24
N ALA A 156 -16.39 -52.73 0.23
CA ALA A 156 -17.85 -52.81 0.11
C ALA A 156 -18.59 -52.15 1.29
N ILE A 157 -18.00 -52.17 2.49
CA ILE A 157 -18.60 -51.62 3.73
C ILE A 157 -18.52 -50.09 3.73
N VAL A 158 -17.40 -49.51 3.28
CA VAL A 158 -17.22 -48.05 3.20
C VAL A 158 -18.17 -47.43 2.16
N TYR A 159 -18.34 -48.07 1.01
CA TYR A 159 -19.28 -47.60 -0.02
C TYR A 159 -20.75 -47.71 0.41
N THR A 160 -21.12 -48.74 1.18
CA THR A 160 -22.49 -48.85 1.72
C THR A 160 -22.76 -47.81 2.79
N PHE A 161 -21.78 -47.51 3.66
CA PHE A 161 -21.91 -46.48 4.70
C PHE A 161 -22.08 -45.07 4.12
N LYS A 162 -21.36 -44.75 3.04
CA LYS A 162 -21.51 -43.45 2.35
C LYS A 162 -22.87 -43.32 1.65
N LYS A 163 -23.40 -44.41 1.07
CA LYS A 163 -24.72 -44.41 0.41
C LYS A 163 -25.90 -44.21 1.36
N THR A 164 -25.73 -44.51 2.66
CA THR A 164 -26.77 -44.30 3.68
C THR A 164 -26.72 -42.94 4.37
N MET A 165 -25.73 -42.10 4.06
CA MET A 165 -25.51 -40.83 4.75
C MET A 165 -25.64 -39.59 3.85
N ASP A 166 -26.03 -39.78 2.58
CA ASP A 166 -26.59 -38.71 1.74
C ASP A 166 -28.13 -38.75 1.86
N PRO A 167 -28.79 -37.70 2.38
CA PRO A 167 -30.17 -37.36 2.03
C PRO A 167 -30.27 -36.72 0.64
#